data_AF-A0A918LNJ4-F1
#
_entry.id   AF-A0A918LNJ4-F1
#
_cell.length_a   1.000
_cell.length_b   1.000
_cell.length_c   1.000
_cell.angle_alpha   90.00
_cell.angle_beta   90.00
_cell.angle_gamma   90.00
#
_symmetry.space_group_name_H-M   'P 1'
#
loop_
_entity.id
_entity.type
_entity.pdbx_description
1 polymer ?
#
loop_
_entity_poly.entity_id
_entity_poly.type
_entity_poly.pdbx_seq_one_letter_code
_entity_poly.pdbx_strand_id
1 'polypeptide(L)'
;MSHTGELDGNDAADGPAWPGPPPHLHRQSSADGPPGPPRDSEGSHMPRSSFPRTEHDTLIASAVAGLSARQQPEWPDVSRLTAVQTELASAPPLVTYESVRALRGLLARAAAGEFCVLQAGDCAEDPAECVAEAVARKAEMLDVLSDIVRTGAGRPVIRVGRIAGQFVKPRSQNEEMYEGTALPVFRGPMVNGPEPTPEARRPDPSRVLAGYRAARRAVRAIDTLGRGEGAADATRVWTSHEALLLDYEVPMVRRRPGGGSYLATTHWPWIGERTRQVDGAHVRLLAEVENPVACKVGPATTVEEIRALCATLDPLRTPGRLTLVARFGAGRVGALAPLVREVRRAGYPVLWLCDPMHGNGERTADGLKTRRLDAIMSEIRQFVEIVSEGGGVCAGLHLESSPYDIAECDGAGYTPVPGPGYTTLCDPRLNLLQAVAATAYWRLPALEAAA
;
A
#
# COMPACT_ATOMS: atom_id res chain seq x y z
N MET A 1 31.25 -25.40 51.10
CA MET A 1 30.81 -26.57 51.89
C MET A 1 29.30 -26.65 51.70
N SER A 2 28.85 -27.27 50.60
CA SER A 2 28.54 -28.70 50.50
C SER A 2 27.24 -29.04 51.22
N HIS A 3 26.15 -29.19 50.47
CA HIS A 3 25.27 -30.34 50.63
C HIS A 3 24.59 -30.69 49.31
N THR A 4 24.97 -31.88 48.86
CA THR A 4 24.42 -32.71 47.80
C THR A 4 23.12 -33.37 48.26
N GLY A 5 22.23 -33.65 47.31
CA GLY A 5 21.04 -34.47 47.49
C GLY A 5 20.49 -34.88 46.14
N GLU A 6 20.95 -36.02 45.63
CA GLU A 6 20.38 -36.75 44.50
C GLU A 6 19.04 -37.38 44.90
N LEU A 7 18.09 -37.40 43.96
CA LEU A 7 17.00 -38.36 43.91
C LEU A 7 16.81 -38.82 42.46
N ASP A 8 17.12 -40.10 42.24
CA ASP A 8 16.74 -40.88 41.07
C ASP A 8 15.24 -41.20 41.08
N GLY A 9 14.64 -41.30 39.89
CA GLY A 9 13.26 -41.73 39.71
C GLY A 9 12.84 -41.71 38.24
N ASN A 10 13.20 -42.78 37.54
CA ASN A 10 12.76 -43.12 36.18
C ASN A 10 11.30 -43.63 36.21
N ASP A 11 10.42 -43.14 35.34
CA ASP A 11 9.45 -44.00 34.64
C ASP A 11 8.70 -43.27 33.50
N ALA A 12 8.40 -44.08 32.47
CA ALA A 12 8.00 -43.72 31.11
C ALA A 12 6.55 -43.26 30.94
N ALA A 13 6.28 -42.49 29.87
CA ALA A 13 5.07 -42.62 29.06
C ALA A 13 5.19 -41.94 27.66
N ASP A 14 5.34 -42.80 26.67
CA ASP A 14 5.05 -42.78 25.23
C ASP A 14 4.32 -41.61 24.51
N GLY A 15 4.94 -41.20 23.38
CA GLY A 15 4.33 -41.17 22.03
C GLY A 15 4.09 -39.79 21.35
N PRO A 16 4.05 -39.68 19.99
CA PRO A 16 4.63 -40.51 18.94
C PRO A 16 5.56 -39.74 17.96
N ALA A 17 6.55 -40.44 17.39
CA ALA A 17 7.41 -39.99 16.31
C ALA A 17 6.71 -40.13 14.94
N TRP A 18 6.78 -39.09 14.10
CA TRP A 18 6.28 -39.11 12.72
C TRP A 18 7.25 -39.84 11.78
N PRO A 19 6.77 -40.68 10.85
CA PRO A 19 7.63 -41.49 9.98
C PRO A 19 8.25 -40.66 8.85
N GLY A 20 9.54 -40.90 8.60
CA GLY A 20 10.29 -40.35 7.46
C GLY A 20 9.81 -40.89 6.10
N PRO A 21 10.26 -40.26 5.00
CA PRO A 21 9.75 -40.54 3.66
C PRO A 21 10.25 -41.89 3.11
N PRO A 22 9.46 -42.61 2.28
CA PRO A 22 9.88 -43.87 1.69
C PRO A 22 10.78 -43.67 0.44
N PRO A 23 11.60 -44.67 0.10
CA PRO A 23 12.62 -44.59 -0.95
C PRO A 23 12.08 -44.86 -2.36
N HIS A 24 12.89 -44.41 -3.33
CA HIS A 24 12.73 -44.49 -4.78
C HIS A 24 12.36 -45.88 -5.32
N LEU A 25 11.37 -45.93 -6.22
CA LEU A 25 11.03 -47.09 -7.03
C LEU A 25 11.28 -46.79 -8.51
N HIS A 26 12.22 -47.54 -9.10
CA HIS A 26 12.40 -47.69 -10.54
C HIS A 26 11.16 -48.36 -11.16
N ARG A 27 10.65 -47.81 -12.27
CA ARG A 27 9.84 -48.55 -13.24
C ARG A 27 10.39 -48.35 -14.65
N GLN A 28 10.62 -49.47 -15.31
CA GLN A 28 10.95 -49.61 -16.73
C GLN A 28 9.69 -49.46 -17.61
N SER A 29 9.97 -49.26 -18.89
CA SER A 29 9.15 -48.90 -20.04
C SER A 29 8.13 -49.92 -20.55
N SER A 30 7.03 -49.40 -21.11
CA SER A 30 6.24 -49.96 -22.23
C SER A 30 5.30 -48.84 -22.72
N ALA A 31 5.54 -48.21 -23.87
CA ALA A 31 5.11 -48.60 -25.23
C ALA A 31 3.58 -48.58 -25.41
N ASP A 32 3.09 -47.46 -25.95
CA ASP A 32 1.99 -47.31 -26.93
C ASP A 32 1.14 -46.05 -26.66
N GLY A 33 1.49 -44.96 -27.37
CA GLY A 33 0.71 -43.73 -27.44
C GLY A 33 -0.01 -43.62 -28.80
N PRO A 34 -1.18 -42.97 -28.86
CA PRO A 34 -1.93 -42.78 -30.11
C PRO A 34 -1.25 -41.73 -31.04
N PRO A 35 -1.52 -41.77 -32.35
CA PRO A 35 -0.67 -41.17 -33.38
C PRO A 35 -0.80 -39.64 -33.42
N GLY A 36 0.35 -38.98 -33.60
CA GLY A 36 0.44 -37.53 -33.79
C GLY A 36 0.03 -37.10 -35.22
N PRO A 37 -0.53 -35.89 -35.39
CA PRO A 37 -0.77 -35.30 -36.70
C PRO A 37 0.54 -34.76 -37.33
N PRO A 38 0.58 -34.55 -38.66
CA PRO A 38 1.80 -34.54 -39.46
C PRO A 38 2.67 -33.30 -39.24
N ARG A 39 3.96 -33.46 -39.55
CA ARG A 39 4.95 -32.39 -39.62
C ARG A 39 4.71 -31.60 -40.90
N ASP A 40 4.31 -30.33 -40.75
CA ASP A 40 4.45 -29.32 -41.78
C ASP A 40 5.68 -28.44 -41.50
N SER A 41 6.36 -28.18 -42.61
CA SER A 41 7.58 -27.43 -42.83
C SER A 41 7.51 -25.94 -42.47
N GLU A 42 8.68 -25.40 -42.11
CA GLU A 42 9.15 -24.02 -42.31
C GLU A 42 8.18 -22.84 -42.06
N GLY A 43 8.53 -22.01 -41.07
CA GLY A 43 8.21 -20.58 -41.07
C GLY A 43 7.42 -20.07 -39.85
N SER A 44 8.14 -19.56 -38.84
CA SER A 44 8.10 -18.13 -38.48
C SER A 44 8.86 -17.94 -37.16
N HIS A 45 9.90 -17.11 -37.20
CA HIS A 45 10.40 -16.44 -36.01
C HIS A 45 9.23 -15.62 -35.45
N MET A 46 8.77 -15.92 -34.23
CA MET A 46 7.98 -14.97 -33.46
C MET A 46 8.80 -13.68 -33.35
N PRO A 47 8.32 -12.53 -33.87
CA PRO A 47 9.06 -11.30 -33.73
C PRO A 47 9.11 -10.96 -32.24
N ARG A 48 10.31 -10.66 -31.75
CA ARG A 48 10.46 -9.86 -30.53
C ARG A 48 9.61 -8.61 -30.76
N SER A 49 8.58 -8.44 -29.94
CA SER A 49 7.70 -7.28 -29.95
C SER A 49 8.53 -6.02 -29.66
N SER A 50 9.10 -5.42 -30.70
CA SER A 50 9.59 -4.05 -30.70
C SER A 50 8.40 -3.15 -30.99
N PHE A 51 7.57 -2.87 -29.98
CA PHE A 51 6.65 -1.75 -30.10
C PHE A 51 7.48 -0.46 -30.14
N PRO A 52 7.40 0.36 -31.19
CA PRO A 52 8.03 1.66 -31.19
C PRO A 52 7.39 2.53 -30.10
N ARG A 53 8.22 3.21 -29.31
CA ARG A 53 7.77 4.28 -28.41
C ARG A 53 7.01 5.32 -29.24
N THR A 54 5.69 5.38 -29.15
CA THR A 54 4.90 6.41 -29.82
C THR A 54 5.01 7.75 -29.08
N GLU A 55 4.88 8.86 -29.81
CA GLU A 55 5.04 10.27 -29.36
C GLU A 55 4.33 10.66 -28.05
N HIS A 56 3.36 9.88 -27.59
CA HIS A 56 2.54 10.16 -26.40
C HIS A 56 3.12 9.61 -25.08
N ASP A 57 3.98 8.58 -25.09
CA ASP A 57 4.72 8.15 -23.88
C ASP A 57 5.71 9.24 -23.47
N THR A 58 6.22 9.97 -24.47
CA THR A 58 6.97 11.20 -24.30
C THR A 58 6.13 12.27 -23.59
N LEU A 59 4.80 12.30 -23.70
CA LEU A 59 3.99 13.39 -23.14
C LEU A 59 3.83 13.32 -21.62
N ILE A 60 3.55 12.17 -21.00
CA ILE A 60 3.45 12.11 -19.52
C ILE A 60 4.83 12.31 -18.89
N ALA A 61 5.84 11.60 -19.40
CA ALA A 61 7.21 11.76 -18.91
C ALA A 61 7.69 13.21 -19.07
N SER A 62 7.45 13.84 -20.24
CA SER A 62 7.79 15.25 -20.47
C SER A 62 6.94 16.21 -19.64
N ALA A 63 5.66 15.93 -19.44
CA ALA A 63 4.75 16.76 -18.64
C ALA A 63 5.15 16.79 -17.17
N VAL A 64 5.73 15.69 -16.67
CA VAL A 64 6.21 15.57 -15.29
C VAL A 64 7.62 16.13 -15.14
N ALA A 65 8.52 15.92 -16.11
CA ALA A 65 9.94 16.28 -16.02
C ALA A 65 10.21 17.77 -15.81
N GLY A 66 9.33 18.66 -16.28
CA GLY A 66 9.45 20.11 -16.12
C GLY A 66 8.89 20.68 -14.80
N LEU A 67 8.30 19.85 -13.95
CA LEU A 67 7.61 20.29 -12.74
C LEU A 67 8.43 20.04 -11.47
N SER A 68 8.11 20.78 -10.41
CA SER A 68 8.75 20.57 -9.10
C SER A 68 8.36 19.21 -8.53
N ALA A 69 9.36 18.37 -8.23
CA ALA A 69 9.19 17.07 -7.60
C ALA A 69 9.84 17.07 -6.22
N ARG A 70 9.04 17.18 -5.15
CA ARG A 70 9.56 17.10 -3.78
C ARG A 70 9.90 15.65 -3.42
N GLN A 71 10.77 15.49 -2.41
CA GLN A 71 11.10 14.20 -1.78
C GLN A 71 11.76 13.15 -2.70
N GLN A 72 12.27 13.55 -3.87
CA GLN A 72 13.09 12.66 -4.71
C GLN A 72 14.48 12.50 -4.09
N PRO A 73 15.09 11.30 -4.18
CA PRO A 73 16.47 11.10 -3.75
C PRO A 73 17.46 11.74 -4.72
N GLU A 74 18.63 12.13 -4.20
CA GLU A 74 19.77 12.53 -5.01
C GLU A 74 20.56 11.27 -5.39
N TRP A 75 20.43 10.85 -6.65
CA TRP A 75 21.09 9.65 -7.14
C TRP A 75 22.56 9.92 -7.49
N PRO A 76 23.52 9.22 -6.86
CA PRO A 76 24.94 9.43 -7.14
C PRO A 76 25.39 8.84 -8.49
N ASP A 77 24.65 7.87 -9.03
CA ASP A 77 24.95 7.21 -10.31
C ASP A 77 23.79 7.39 -11.31
N VAL A 78 23.86 8.49 -12.07
CA VAL A 78 22.84 8.84 -13.08
C VAL A 78 22.82 7.83 -14.23
N SER A 79 23.98 7.28 -14.62
CA SER A 79 24.05 6.29 -15.71
C SER A 79 23.33 5.01 -15.32
N ARG A 80 23.52 4.55 -14.08
CA ARG A 80 22.79 3.41 -13.53
C ARG A 80 21.29 3.67 -13.43
N LEU A 81 20.89 4.87 -13.00
CA LEU A 81 19.49 5.27 -12.96
C LEU A 81 18.83 5.19 -14.34
N THR A 82 19.46 5.74 -15.38
CA THR A 82 18.93 5.68 -16.76
C THR A 82 18.79 4.23 -17.26
N ALA A 83 19.76 3.36 -16.94
CA ALA A 83 19.66 1.94 -17.26
C ALA A 83 18.48 1.27 -16.55
N VAL A 84 18.27 1.57 -15.27
CA VAL A 84 17.13 1.06 -14.48
C VAL A 84 15.79 1.55 -15.05
N GLN A 85 15.66 2.85 -15.35
CA GLN A 85 14.45 3.41 -15.97
C GLN A 85 14.16 2.74 -17.32
N THR A 86 15.18 2.45 -18.12
CA THR A 86 15.03 1.74 -19.40
C THR A 86 14.56 0.30 -19.19
N GLU A 87 15.09 -0.41 -18.20
CA GLU A 87 14.64 -1.77 -17.84
C GLU A 87 13.18 -1.74 -17.39
N LEU A 88 12.80 -0.83 -16.47
CA LEU A 88 11.42 -0.67 -15.99
C LEU A 88 10.43 -0.34 -17.11
N ALA A 89 10.83 0.52 -18.07
CA ALA A 89 9.98 0.87 -19.22
C ALA A 89 9.64 -0.34 -20.10
N SER A 90 10.52 -1.35 -20.15
CA SER A 90 10.30 -2.60 -20.90
C SER A 90 9.78 -3.75 -20.04
N ALA A 91 9.72 -3.58 -18.72
CA ALA A 91 9.32 -4.62 -17.79
C ALA A 91 7.80 -4.90 -17.86
N PRO A 92 7.36 -6.14 -17.60
CA PRO A 92 5.94 -6.46 -17.49
C PRO A 92 5.23 -5.59 -16.46
N PRO A 93 3.98 -5.16 -16.73
CA PRO A 93 3.17 -4.43 -15.76
C PRO A 93 2.89 -5.30 -14.51
N LEU A 94 2.72 -4.67 -13.35
CA LEU A 94 2.34 -5.36 -12.12
C LEU A 94 0.82 -5.52 -11.99
N VAL A 95 0.04 -4.64 -12.62
CA VAL A 95 -1.42 -4.71 -12.68
C VAL A 95 -1.88 -4.47 -14.12
N THR A 96 -3.08 -4.94 -14.46
CA THR A 96 -3.64 -4.75 -15.82
C THR A 96 -4.53 -3.50 -15.86
N TYR A 97 -4.80 -3.00 -17.06
CA TYR A 97 -5.76 -1.90 -17.21
C TYR A 97 -7.17 -2.34 -16.81
N GLU A 98 -7.52 -3.58 -17.14
CA GLU A 98 -8.82 -4.18 -16.86
C GLU A 98 -9.07 -4.25 -15.36
N SER A 99 -8.07 -4.65 -14.57
CA SER A 99 -8.16 -4.70 -13.12
C SER A 99 -8.25 -3.30 -12.49
N VAL A 100 -7.48 -2.34 -12.99
CA VAL A 100 -7.58 -0.93 -12.59
C VAL A 100 -8.99 -0.39 -12.83
N ARG A 101 -9.57 -0.67 -13.99
CA ARG A 101 -10.95 -0.28 -14.33
C ARG A 101 -11.98 -0.96 -13.44
N ALA A 102 -11.79 -2.24 -13.13
CA ALA A 102 -12.66 -2.99 -12.23
C ALA A 102 -12.68 -2.37 -10.82
N LEU A 103 -11.51 -2.06 -10.25
CA LEU A 103 -11.43 -1.36 -8.96
C LEU A 103 -12.12 0.01 -9.01
N ARG A 104 -11.89 0.80 -10.08
CA ARG A 104 -12.57 2.09 -10.25
C ARG A 104 -14.10 1.94 -10.27
N GLY A 105 -14.62 0.89 -10.88
CA GLY A 105 -16.04 0.54 -10.86
C GLY A 105 -16.55 0.22 -9.45
N LEU A 106 -15.80 -0.54 -8.66
CA LEU A 106 -16.13 -0.82 -7.26
C LEU A 106 -16.11 0.45 -6.41
N LEU A 107 -15.12 1.33 -6.61
CA LEU A 107 -15.05 2.62 -5.91
C LEU A 107 -16.18 3.57 -6.33
N ALA A 108 -16.67 3.49 -7.56
CA ALA A 108 -17.87 4.22 -7.98
C ALA A 108 -19.12 3.73 -7.24
N ARG A 109 -19.25 2.42 -7.03
CA ARG A 109 -20.32 1.82 -6.21
C ARG A 109 -20.16 2.18 -4.73
N ALA A 110 -18.93 2.27 -4.22
CA ALA A 110 -18.67 2.82 -2.89
C ALA A 110 -19.14 4.29 -2.78
N ALA A 111 -18.99 5.09 -3.84
CA ALA A 111 -19.46 6.47 -3.87
C ALA A 111 -21.00 6.57 -3.85
N ALA A 112 -21.68 5.53 -4.35
CA ALA A 112 -23.12 5.34 -4.22
C ALA A 112 -23.55 4.73 -2.86
N GLY A 113 -22.62 4.43 -1.97
CA GLY A 113 -22.89 3.84 -0.66
C GLY A 113 -23.12 2.33 -0.66
N GLU A 114 -22.78 1.61 -1.74
CA GLU A 114 -22.93 0.15 -1.80
C GLU A 114 -21.80 -0.61 -1.10
N PHE A 115 -20.61 -0.02 -1.01
CA PHE A 115 -19.42 -0.61 -0.40
C PHE A 115 -18.76 0.33 0.60
N CYS A 116 -18.07 -0.27 1.56
CA CYS A 116 -17.00 0.37 2.30
C CYS A 116 -15.63 -0.05 1.76
N VAL A 117 -14.59 0.65 2.19
CA VAL A 117 -13.21 0.40 1.81
C VAL A 117 -12.38 0.15 3.07
N LEU A 118 -11.54 -0.88 3.03
CA LEU A 118 -10.45 -1.02 3.98
C LEU A 118 -9.13 -1.02 3.22
N GLN A 119 -8.31 -0.01 3.47
CA GLN A 119 -6.93 0.04 2.99
C GLN A 119 -5.98 -0.16 4.17
N ALA A 120 -5.24 -1.27 4.20
CA ALA A 120 -4.36 -1.57 5.33
C ALA A 120 -3.10 -2.34 4.92
N GLY A 121 -2.05 -2.22 5.73
CA GLY A 121 -0.78 -2.93 5.54
C GLY A 121 0.38 -2.14 6.12
N ASP A 122 1.60 -2.42 5.67
CA ASP A 122 2.78 -1.85 6.30
C ASP A 122 2.88 -0.33 6.20
N CYS A 123 3.68 0.25 7.10
CA CYS A 123 4.20 1.57 6.88
C CYS A 123 5.16 1.51 5.70
N ALA A 124 6.37 0.96 5.86
CA ALA A 124 7.29 0.65 4.77
C ALA A 124 7.39 -0.87 4.64
N GLU A 125 7.12 -1.41 3.46
CA GLU A 125 7.25 -2.85 3.22
C GLU A 125 8.72 -3.28 3.25
N ASP A 126 8.98 -4.46 3.80
CA ASP A 126 10.24 -5.17 3.62
C ASP A 126 10.17 -6.03 2.33
N PRO A 127 11.09 -5.84 1.35
CA PRO A 127 11.18 -6.69 0.17
C PRO A 127 11.34 -8.19 0.46
N ALA A 128 11.85 -8.56 1.63
CA ALA A 128 11.95 -9.95 2.10
C ALA A 128 10.58 -10.56 2.43
N GLU A 129 9.62 -9.74 2.84
CA GLU A 129 8.23 -10.16 3.12
C GLU A 129 7.36 -10.21 1.85
N CYS A 130 7.93 -9.97 0.67
CA CYS A 130 7.25 -10.14 -0.61
C CYS A 130 7.32 -11.60 -1.09
N VAL A 131 6.91 -12.53 -0.23
CA VAL A 131 6.90 -13.98 -0.44
C VAL A 131 5.56 -14.57 -0.02
N ALA A 132 5.23 -15.77 -0.51
CA ALA A 132 3.89 -16.35 -0.38
C ALA A 132 3.36 -16.39 1.06
N GLU A 133 4.18 -16.85 2.01
CA GLU A 133 3.78 -16.97 3.42
C GLU A 133 3.44 -15.61 4.05
N ALA A 134 4.32 -14.62 3.91
CA ALA A 134 4.10 -13.29 4.48
C ALA A 134 2.92 -12.58 3.81
N VAL A 135 2.76 -12.73 2.49
CA VAL A 135 1.61 -12.19 1.75
C VAL A 135 0.30 -12.85 2.19
N ALA A 136 0.29 -14.15 2.48
CA ALA A 136 -0.88 -14.85 3.00
C ALA A 136 -1.31 -14.28 4.36
N ARG A 137 -0.38 -14.09 5.29
CA ARG A 137 -0.65 -13.48 6.61
C ARG A 137 -1.21 -12.06 6.47
N LYS A 138 -0.67 -11.25 5.55
CA LYS A 138 -1.19 -9.88 5.26
C LYS A 138 -2.62 -9.93 4.69
N ALA A 139 -2.91 -10.89 3.82
CA ALA A 139 -4.25 -11.08 3.26
C ALA A 139 -5.26 -11.57 4.31
N GLU A 140 -4.86 -12.47 5.21
CA GLU A 140 -5.69 -12.94 6.34
C GLU A 140 -6.01 -11.81 7.32
N MET A 141 -5.02 -10.96 7.64
CA MET A 141 -5.26 -9.75 8.42
C MET A 141 -6.29 -8.84 7.73
N LEU A 142 -6.17 -8.63 6.42
CA LEU A 142 -7.16 -7.84 5.67
C LEU A 142 -8.57 -8.44 5.76
N ASP A 143 -8.72 -9.78 5.75
CA ASP A 143 -10.01 -10.43 5.91
C ASP A 143 -10.62 -10.16 7.28
N VAL A 144 -9.87 -10.41 8.35
CA VAL A 144 -10.32 -10.20 9.73
C VAL A 144 -10.80 -8.76 9.92
N LEU A 145 -9.97 -7.80 9.52
CA LEU A 145 -10.30 -6.39 9.64
C LEU A 145 -11.51 -5.99 8.77
N SER A 146 -11.63 -6.56 7.58
CA SER A 146 -12.75 -6.27 6.69
C SER A 146 -14.07 -6.80 7.23
N ASP A 147 -14.08 -7.94 7.92
CA ASP A 147 -15.29 -8.46 8.55
C ASP A 147 -15.76 -7.58 9.71
N ILE A 148 -14.84 -6.99 10.47
CA ILE A 148 -15.17 -6.02 11.52
C ILE A 148 -15.77 -4.75 10.90
N VAL A 149 -15.12 -4.18 9.87
CA VAL A 149 -15.64 -3.00 9.14
C VAL A 149 -17.01 -3.28 8.53
N ARG A 150 -17.19 -4.44 7.90
CA ARG A 150 -18.46 -4.89 7.31
C ARG A 150 -19.57 -4.92 8.36
N THR A 151 -19.27 -5.47 9.54
CA THR A 151 -20.22 -5.53 10.67
C THR A 151 -20.56 -4.13 11.18
N GLY A 152 -19.58 -3.21 11.20
CA GLY A 152 -19.78 -1.82 11.63
C GLY A 152 -20.55 -0.95 10.65
N ALA A 153 -20.45 -1.24 9.35
CA ALA A 153 -21.08 -0.45 8.29
C ALA A 153 -22.36 -1.06 7.71
N GLY A 154 -22.60 -2.36 7.93
CA GLY A 154 -23.71 -3.09 7.29
C GLY A 154 -23.56 -3.24 5.78
N ARG A 155 -22.34 -3.10 5.24
CA ARG A 155 -22.04 -3.05 3.79
C ARG A 155 -20.83 -3.91 3.45
N PRO A 156 -20.76 -4.54 2.26
CA PRO A 156 -19.56 -5.23 1.80
C PRO A 156 -18.32 -4.31 1.76
N VAL A 157 -17.14 -4.90 1.89
CA VAL A 157 -15.86 -4.17 2.00
C VAL A 157 -14.94 -4.50 0.83
N ILE A 158 -14.45 -3.46 0.14
CA ILE A 158 -13.37 -3.52 -0.83
C ILE A 158 -12.04 -3.58 -0.07
N ARG A 159 -11.27 -4.65 -0.26
CA ARG A 159 -10.02 -4.91 0.45
C ARG A 159 -8.83 -4.41 -0.35
N VAL A 160 -8.06 -3.49 0.24
CA VAL A 160 -6.90 -2.90 -0.41
C VAL A 160 -5.68 -3.05 0.49
N GLY A 161 -4.66 -3.73 0.00
CA GLY A 161 -3.37 -3.84 0.67
C GLY A 161 -2.50 -2.62 0.41
N ARG A 162 -1.84 -2.10 1.45
CA ARG A 162 -0.59 -1.34 1.32
C ARG A 162 0.53 -2.34 1.08
N ILE A 163 0.54 -2.91 -0.12
CA ILE A 163 1.32 -4.09 -0.46
C ILE A 163 1.81 -4.02 -1.92
N ALA A 164 2.93 -4.68 -2.19
CA ALA A 164 3.55 -4.82 -3.50
C ALA A 164 4.02 -3.48 -4.10
N GLY A 165 4.52 -2.56 -3.28
CA GLY A 165 5.08 -1.31 -3.80
C GLY A 165 5.40 -0.24 -2.76
N GLN A 166 5.04 -0.44 -1.50
CA GLN A 166 5.18 0.55 -0.42
C GLN A 166 6.62 0.61 0.14
N PHE A 167 7.60 0.79 -0.75
CA PHE A 167 9.04 0.72 -0.48
C PHE A 167 9.73 2.08 -0.39
N VAL A 168 8.98 3.18 -0.45
CA VAL A 168 9.53 4.54 -0.43
C VAL A 168 8.78 5.36 0.61
N LYS A 169 9.50 6.25 1.30
CA LYS A 169 8.98 7.10 2.37
C LYS A 169 9.40 8.55 2.25
N PRO A 170 8.46 9.51 2.32
CA PRO A 170 8.81 10.91 2.43
C PRO A 170 9.31 11.19 3.85
N ARG A 171 10.28 12.10 4.01
CA ARG A 171 10.86 12.44 5.31
C ARG A 171 10.76 13.95 5.56
N SER A 172 10.56 14.32 6.82
CA SER A 172 10.53 15.72 7.26
C SER A 172 11.91 16.35 7.33
N GLN A 173 12.95 15.54 7.50
CA GLN A 173 14.35 15.93 7.54
C GLN A 173 15.12 15.05 6.57
N ASN A 174 16.19 15.58 5.98
CA ASN A 174 17.04 14.85 5.03
C ASN A 174 18.10 14.00 5.74
N GLU A 175 18.40 14.31 6.99
CA GLU A 175 19.40 13.65 7.81
C GLU A 175 18.81 13.23 9.16
N GLU A 176 19.43 12.25 9.79
CA GLU A 176 19.19 11.87 11.18
C GLU A 176 20.52 11.64 11.91
N MET A 177 20.52 11.93 13.21
CA MET A 177 21.68 11.71 14.08
C MET A 177 21.63 10.29 14.63
N TYR A 178 22.70 9.54 14.45
CA TYR A 178 22.89 8.22 15.04
C TYR A 178 24.25 8.17 15.73
N GLU A 179 24.27 7.94 17.05
CA GLU A 179 25.50 7.88 17.87
C GLU A 179 26.48 9.05 17.61
N GLY A 180 25.95 10.27 17.45
CA GLY A 180 26.75 11.47 17.20
C GLY A 180 27.16 11.70 15.74
N THR A 181 26.82 10.80 14.82
CA THR A 181 27.07 10.92 13.38
C THR A 181 25.80 11.35 12.63
N ALA A 182 25.92 12.37 11.78
CA ALA A 182 24.84 12.76 10.87
C ALA A 182 24.83 11.81 9.66
N LEU A 183 23.69 11.16 9.41
CA LEU A 183 23.51 10.23 8.30
C LEU A 183 22.34 10.65 7.42
N PRO A 184 22.40 10.41 6.10
CA PRO A 184 21.21 10.52 5.26
C PRO A 184 20.10 9.65 5.81
N VAL A 185 18.91 10.24 5.83
CA VAL A 185 17.74 9.63 6.40
C VAL A 185 17.32 8.38 5.60
N PHE A 186 16.84 7.33 6.27
CA PHE A 186 16.25 6.19 5.57
C PHE A 186 14.97 6.61 4.83
N ARG A 187 14.92 6.36 3.51
CA ARG A 187 13.81 6.75 2.63
C ARG A 187 13.04 5.55 2.08
N GLY A 188 13.23 4.38 2.69
CA GLY A 188 12.63 3.12 2.26
C GLY A 188 13.58 2.29 1.39
N PRO A 189 13.34 0.97 1.30
CA PRO A 189 14.29 0.02 0.72
C PRO A 189 14.52 0.19 -0.78
N MET A 190 13.65 0.89 -1.50
CA MET A 190 13.86 1.27 -2.92
C MET A 190 14.87 2.41 -3.10
N VAL A 191 15.24 3.13 -2.03
CA VAL A 191 16.19 4.25 -2.08
C VAL A 191 17.51 3.89 -1.41
N ASN A 192 17.48 3.52 -0.13
CA ASN A 192 18.67 3.21 0.66
C ASN A 192 18.39 2.08 1.68
N GLY A 193 19.44 1.61 2.37
CA GLY A 193 19.34 0.59 3.42
C GLY A 193 18.96 1.18 4.78
N PRO A 194 18.30 0.40 5.65
CA PRO A 194 17.92 0.87 6.98
C PRO A 194 19.10 0.98 7.95
N GLU A 195 20.17 0.21 7.74
CA GLU A 195 21.31 0.14 8.62
C GLU A 195 21.91 1.55 8.82
N PRO A 196 22.24 1.95 10.05
CA PRO A 196 22.72 3.30 10.35
C PRO A 196 24.22 3.42 10.02
N THR A 197 24.59 3.19 8.77
CA THR A 197 25.96 3.34 8.26
C THR A 197 25.98 4.26 7.04
N PRO A 198 27.04 5.06 6.82
CA PRO A 198 27.15 5.91 5.63
C PRO A 198 26.93 5.15 4.32
N GLU A 199 27.45 3.92 4.23
CA GLU A 199 27.36 3.05 3.06
C GLU A 199 25.92 2.61 2.80
N ALA A 200 25.22 2.12 3.83
CA ALA A 200 23.83 1.69 3.69
C ALA A 200 22.90 2.87 3.38
N ARG A 201 23.18 4.07 3.93
CA ARG A 201 22.35 5.26 3.74
C ARG A 201 22.54 5.96 2.40
N ARG A 202 23.59 5.62 1.65
CA ARG A 202 23.80 6.14 0.29
C ARG A 202 22.67 5.65 -0.64
N PRO A 203 21.97 6.54 -1.36
CA PRO A 203 21.00 6.15 -2.37
C PRO A 203 21.63 5.29 -3.47
N ASP A 204 20.98 4.18 -3.82
CA ASP A 204 21.42 3.27 -4.89
C ASP A 204 20.28 3.03 -5.90
N PRO A 205 20.39 3.53 -7.15
CA PRO A 205 19.37 3.33 -8.18
C PRO A 205 19.06 1.86 -8.48
N SER A 206 19.98 0.93 -8.21
CA SER A 206 19.75 -0.51 -8.39
C SER A 206 18.65 -1.05 -7.48
N ARG A 207 18.40 -0.40 -6.34
CA ARG A 207 17.34 -0.76 -5.40
C ARG A 207 15.95 -0.54 -5.98
N VAL A 208 15.77 0.39 -6.91
CA VAL A 208 14.49 0.63 -7.59
C VAL A 208 14.07 -0.63 -8.35
N LEU A 209 14.99 -1.22 -9.10
CA LEU A 209 14.76 -2.45 -9.85
C LEU A 209 14.58 -3.67 -8.93
N ALA A 210 15.31 -3.73 -7.82
CA ALA A 210 15.10 -4.76 -6.80
C ALA A 210 13.69 -4.67 -6.18
N GLY A 211 13.22 -3.44 -5.92
CA GLY A 211 11.87 -3.16 -5.44
C GLY A 211 10.80 -3.59 -6.45
N TYR A 212 10.96 -3.30 -7.75
CA TYR A 212 10.08 -3.82 -8.80
C TYR A 212 9.97 -5.35 -8.75
N ARG A 213 11.12 -6.03 -8.63
CA ARG A 213 11.16 -7.50 -8.56
C ARG A 213 10.48 -8.03 -7.30
N ALA A 214 10.60 -7.34 -6.16
CA ALA A 214 9.89 -7.67 -4.93
C ALA A 214 8.38 -7.49 -5.08
N ALA A 215 7.94 -6.33 -5.59
CA ALA A 215 6.53 -6.07 -5.91
C ALA A 215 5.94 -7.16 -6.81
N ARG A 216 6.68 -7.57 -7.86
CA ARG A 216 6.25 -8.65 -8.75
C ARG A 216 6.09 -10.00 -8.04
N ARG A 217 6.94 -10.32 -7.07
CA ARG A 217 6.78 -11.54 -6.26
C ARG A 217 5.54 -11.44 -5.37
N ALA A 218 5.29 -10.28 -4.75
CA ALA A 218 4.10 -10.06 -3.94
C ALA A 218 2.80 -10.19 -4.75
N VAL A 219 2.70 -9.57 -5.93
CA VAL A 219 1.54 -9.72 -6.83
C VAL A 219 1.31 -11.19 -7.19
N ARG A 220 2.36 -11.91 -7.59
CA ARG A 220 2.25 -13.34 -7.92
C ARG A 220 1.81 -14.19 -6.72
N ALA A 221 2.24 -13.84 -5.52
CA ALA A 221 1.79 -14.50 -4.30
C ALA A 221 0.29 -14.24 -4.05
N ILE A 222 -0.20 -13.01 -4.24
CA ILE A 222 -1.63 -12.68 -4.16
C ILE A 222 -2.44 -13.49 -5.19
N ASP A 223 -1.96 -13.59 -6.43
CA ASP A 223 -2.60 -14.40 -7.48
C ASP A 223 -2.63 -15.88 -7.11
N THR A 224 -1.51 -16.43 -6.61
CA THR A 224 -1.39 -17.85 -6.21
C THR A 224 -2.33 -18.19 -5.05
N LEU A 225 -2.61 -17.23 -4.17
CA LEU A 225 -3.57 -17.37 -3.07
C LEU A 225 -5.04 -17.32 -3.55
N GLY A 226 -5.29 -17.13 -4.85
CA GLY A 226 -6.64 -16.94 -5.38
C GLY A 226 -7.29 -15.62 -4.95
N ARG A 227 -6.47 -14.63 -4.58
CA ARG A 227 -6.91 -13.31 -4.11
C ARG A 227 -6.57 -12.18 -5.07
N GLY A 228 -5.92 -12.49 -6.19
CA GLY A 228 -5.47 -11.51 -7.18
C GLY A 228 -6.34 -11.47 -8.42
N GLU A 229 -5.71 -11.52 -9.60
CA GLU A 229 -6.43 -11.49 -10.86
C GLU A 229 -7.40 -12.67 -11.01
N GLY A 230 -8.62 -12.41 -11.48
CA GLY A 230 -9.67 -13.42 -11.61
C GLY A 230 -10.37 -13.84 -10.30
N ALA A 231 -9.92 -13.37 -9.13
CA ALA A 231 -10.59 -13.62 -7.86
C ALA A 231 -11.95 -12.89 -7.79
N ALA A 232 -12.91 -13.46 -7.06
CA ALA A 232 -14.19 -12.80 -6.79
C ALA A 232 -13.98 -11.53 -5.96
N ASP A 233 -14.75 -10.47 -6.24
CA ASP A 233 -14.65 -9.17 -5.55
C ASP A 233 -14.69 -9.30 -4.01
N ALA A 234 -15.47 -10.27 -3.50
CA ALA A 234 -15.62 -10.52 -2.07
C ALA A 234 -14.36 -11.06 -1.38
N THR A 235 -13.35 -11.52 -2.13
CA THR A 235 -12.11 -12.12 -1.62
C THR A 235 -10.85 -11.48 -2.21
N ARG A 236 -11.01 -10.65 -3.24
CA ARG A 236 -9.91 -10.01 -3.97
C ARG A 236 -9.19 -8.99 -3.09
N VAL A 237 -7.86 -8.98 -3.16
CA VAL A 237 -6.98 -8.01 -2.54
C VAL A 237 -6.41 -7.10 -3.63
N TRP A 238 -6.80 -5.84 -3.60
CA TRP A 238 -6.26 -4.81 -4.47
C TRP A 238 -4.94 -4.27 -3.92
N THR A 239 -4.04 -3.83 -4.79
CA THR A 239 -2.75 -3.26 -4.37
C THR A 239 -2.78 -1.73 -4.36
N SER A 240 -2.04 -1.12 -3.43
CA SER A 240 -1.90 0.34 -3.30
C SER A 240 -0.54 0.68 -2.69
N HIS A 241 0.04 1.80 -3.12
CA HIS A 241 1.20 2.43 -2.48
C HIS A 241 1.25 3.94 -2.75
N GLU A 242 2.08 4.66 -2.00
CA GLU A 242 2.33 6.08 -2.25
C GLU A 242 3.15 6.22 -3.53
N ALA A 243 2.57 6.86 -4.55
CA ALA A 243 3.27 7.14 -5.81
C ALA A 243 4.29 8.26 -5.59
N LEU A 244 5.42 7.93 -4.96
CA LEU A 244 6.40 8.89 -4.45
C LEU A 244 7.63 8.99 -5.34
N LEU A 245 8.22 7.85 -5.71
CA LEU A 245 9.49 7.82 -6.44
C LEU A 245 9.22 7.88 -7.95
N LEU A 246 9.35 9.06 -8.54
CA LEU A 246 8.96 9.28 -9.94
C LEU A 246 9.85 8.48 -10.91
N ASP A 247 11.10 8.21 -10.54
CA ASP A 247 12.02 7.33 -11.28
C ASP A 247 11.55 5.87 -11.35
N TYR A 248 10.65 5.47 -10.45
CA TYR A 248 9.97 4.18 -10.48
C TYR A 248 8.63 4.27 -11.20
N GLU A 249 7.81 5.27 -10.86
CA GLU A 249 6.44 5.36 -11.34
C GLU A 249 6.35 5.75 -12.83
N VAL A 250 7.11 6.76 -13.27
CA VAL A 250 7.02 7.29 -14.64
C VAL A 250 7.39 6.23 -15.69
N PRO A 251 8.51 5.48 -15.56
CA PRO A 251 8.81 4.40 -16.50
C PRO A 251 7.80 3.25 -16.46
N MET A 252 6.99 3.15 -15.39
CA MET A 252 5.99 2.09 -15.21
C MET A 252 4.58 2.50 -15.67
N VAL A 253 4.41 3.69 -16.25
CA VAL A 253 3.19 4.06 -16.97
C VAL A 253 3.07 3.20 -18.23
N ARG A 254 1.85 2.73 -18.52
CA ARG A 254 1.54 1.92 -19.70
C ARG A 254 0.37 2.51 -20.45
N ARG A 255 0.42 2.43 -21.77
CA ARG A 255 -0.70 2.79 -22.65
C ARG A 255 -1.64 1.60 -22.77
N ARG A 256 -2.95 1.86 -22.80
CA ARG A 256 -3.94 0.82 -23.13
C ARG A 256 -4.27 0.83 -24.63
N PRO A 257 -4.75 -0.30 -25.18
CA PRO A 257 -5.41 -0.30 -26.48
C PRO A 257 -6.55 0.74 -26.52
N GLY A 258 -6.61 1.54 -27.57
CA GLY A 258 -7.62 2.61 -27.72
C GLY A 258 -7.26 3.95 -27.08
N GLY A 259 -6.02 4.14 -26.61
CA GLY A 259 -5.54 5.42 -26.07
C GLY A 259 -5.77 5.59 -24.57
N GLY A 260 -5.11 6.57 -23.96
CA GLY A 260 -5.06 6.71 -22.50
C GLY A 260 -3.95 5.88 -21.85
N SER A 261 -3.65 6.21 -20.60
CA SER A 261 -2.52 5.66 -19.86
C SER A 261 -2.95 5.27 -18.46
N TYR A 262 -2.31 4.25 -17.89
CA TYR A 262 -2.49 3.86 -16.49
C TYR A 262 -1.12 3.62 -15.86
N LEU A 263 -1.03 3.87 -14.56
CA LEU A 263 0.13 3.51 -13.76
C LEU A 263 0.07 2.02 -13.46
N ALA A 264 1.03 1.26 -13.98
CA ALA A 264 1.02 -0.19 -13.91
C ALA A 264 1.77 -0.76 -12.71
N THR A 265 2.23 0.09 -11.78
CA THR A 265 2.89 -0.33 -10.54
C THR A 265 1.89 -0.82 -9.49
N THR A 266 0.64 -0.32 -9.53
CA THR A 266 -0.38 -0.63 -8.53
C THR A 266 -1.78 -0.30 -9.00
N HIS A 267 -2.79 -0.91 -8.39
CA HIS A 267 -4.18 -0.64 -8.77
C HIS A 267 -4.59 0.78 -8.35
N TRP A 268 -4.22 1.18 -7.14
CA TRP A 268 -4.70 2.41 -6.51
C TRP A 268 -3.56 3.20 -5.84
N PRO A 269 -2.87 4.09 -6.59
CA PRO A 269 -1.83 4.95 -6.03
C PRO A 269 -2.43 6.09 -5.18
N TRP A 270 -1.65 6.58 -4.21
CA TRP A 270 -1.96 7.85 -3.54
C TRP A 270 -0.81 8.86 -3.55
N ILE A 271 -1.17 10.14 -3.39
CA ILE A 271 -0.24 11.25 -3.18
C ILE A 271 -0.15 11.57 -1.68
N GLY A 272 1.07 11.66 -1.15
CA GLY A 272 1.31 12.01 0.24
C GLY A 272 1.13 13.49 0.55
N GLU A 273 0.95 13.81 1.84
CA GLU A 273 0.78 15.19 2.34
C GLU A 273 1.93 16.12 1.92
N ARG A 274 3.15 15.57 1.76
CA ARG A 274 4.35 16.35 1.44
C ARG A 274 4.58 16.56 -0.06
N THR A 275 3.83 15.86 -0.90
CA THR A 275 4.01 15.84 -2.37
C THR A 275 2.75 16.24 -3.14
N ARG A 276 1.68 16.65 -2.45
CA ARG A 276 0.40 17.09 -3.04
C ARG A 276 0.36 18.55 -3.50
N GLN A 277 1.50 19.13 -3.90
CA GLN A 277 1.48 20.48 -4.48
C GLN A 277 0.67 20.42 -5.79
N VAL A 278 -0.34 21.29 -5.92
CA VAL A 278 -1.30 21.24 -7.05
C VAL A 278 -0.60 21.34 -8.41
N ASP A 279 0.45 22.16 -8.48
CA ASP A 279 1.32 22.38 -9.64
C ASP A 279 2.55 21.45 -9.68
N GLY A 280 2.63 20.50 -8.75
CA GLY A 280 3.76 19.58 -8.59
C GLY A 280 3.70 18.35 -9.50
N ALA A 281 4.86 17.73 -9.67
CA ALA A 281 5.07 16.56 -10.51
C ALA A 281 4.17 15.36 -10.14
N HIS A 282 3.96 15.10 -8.84
CA HIS A 282 3.15 13.97 -8.35
C HIS A 282 1.67 14.13 -8.67
N VAL A 283 1.11 15.33 -8.46
CA VAL A 283 -0.28 15.64 -8.83
C VAL A 283 -0.43 15.56 -10.34
N ARG A 284 0.52 16.08 -11.11
CA ARG A 284 0.49 15.97 -12.57
C ARG A 284 0.49 14.52 -13.05
N LEU A 285 1.38 13.68 -12.53
CA LEU A 285 1.44 12.27 -12.91
C LEU A 285 0.09 11.58 -12.68
N LEU A 286 -0.50 11.74 -11.49
CA LEU A 286 -1.74 11.06 -11.16
C LEU A 286 -2.98 11.68 -11.84
N ALA A 287 -2.93 12.95 -12.26
CA ALA A 287 -3.97 13.54 -13.09
C ALA A 287 -4.04 12.90 -14.50
N GLU A 288 -2.90 12.47 -15.05
CA GLU A 288 -2.77 11.97 -16.42
C GLU A 288 -3.01 10.45 -16.58
N VAL A 289 -3.08 9.70 -15.49
CA VAL A 289 -3.36 8.25 -15.52
C VAL A 289 -4.82 7.95 -15.26
N GLU A 290 -5.33 6.81 -15.74
CA GLU A 290 -6.74 6.39 -15.62
C GLU A 290 -7.07 5.70 -14.29
N ASN A 291 -6.06 5.35 -13.48
CA ASN A 291 -6.26 4.75 -12.18
C ASN A 291 -7.26 5.55 -11.33
N PRO A 292 -8.00 4.89 -10.42
CA PRO A 292 -8.47 5.62 -9.26
C PRO A 292 -7.25 6.18 -8.52
N VAL A 293 -7.38 7.37 -7.93
CA VAL A 293 -6.29 8.06 -7.26
C VAL A 293 -6.75 8.51 -5.89
N ALA A 294 -5.84 8.49 -4.93
CA ALA A 294 -6.09 9.04 -3.62
C ALA A 294 -5.12 10.18 -3.29
N CYS A 295 -5.54 11.11 -2.45
CA CYS A 295 -4.71 12.21 -2.00
C CYS A 295 -4.87 12.39 -0.50
N LYS A 296 -3.75 12.42 0.24
CA LYS A 296 -3.75 12.71 1.67
C LYS A 296 -4.14 14.18 1.88
N VAL A 297 -4.94 14.44 2.90
CA VAL A 297 -5.25 15.81 3.36
C VAL A 297 -5.07 15.89 4.86
N GLY A 298 -4.53 17.00 5.34
CA GLY A 298 -4.14 17.17 6.74
C GLY A 298 -4.63 18.50 7.31
N PRO A 299 -4.29 18.79 8.59
CA PRO A 299 -4.79 19.97 9.32
C PRO A 299 -4.46 21.32 8.69
N ALA A 300 -3.45 21.38 7.83
CA ALA A 300 -3.02 22.59 7.15
C ALA A 300 -3.68 22.77 5.77
N THR A 301 -4.46 21.80 5.29
CA THR A 301 -5.14 21.90 3.99
C THR A 301 -6.19 22.99 4.04
N THR A 302 -6.16 23.91 3.07
CA THR A 302 -7.18 24.98 2.96
C THR A 302 -8.32 24.58 2.01
N VAL A 303 -9.41 25.34 2.07
CA VAL A 303 -10.59 25.18 1.20
C VAL A 303 -10.23 25.42 -0.28
N GLU A 304 -9.36 26.39 -0.54
CA GLU A 304 -8.86 26.71 -1.89
C GLU A 304 -7.99 25.58 -2.42
N GLU A 305 -7.09 25.06 -1.57
CA GLU A 305 -6.17 23.99 -1.93
C GLU A 305 -6.92 22.69 -2.24
N ILE A 306 -7.87 22.28 -1.39
CA ILE A 306 -8.64 21.05 -1.63
C ILE A 306 -9.52 21.16 -2.89
N ARG A 307 -10.09 22.34 -3.17
CA ARG A 307 -10.83 22.58 -4.42
C ARG A 307 -9.90 22.41 -5.63
N ALA A 308 -8.72 23.01 -5.59
CA ALA A 308 -7.76 22.95 -6.69
C ALA A 308 -7.26 21.51 -6.92
N LEU A 309 -7.01 20.76 -5.85
CA LEU A 309 -6.70 19.33 -5.92
C LEU A 309 -7.83 18.53 -6.57
N CYS A 310 -9.09 18.74 -6.17
CA CYS A 310 -10.24 18.06 -6.77
C CYS A 310 -10.39 18.40 -8.26
N ALA A 311 -10.25 19.68 -8.62
CA ALA A 311 -10.33 20.14 -10.00
C ALA A 311 -9.25 19.52 -10.90
N THR A 312 -8.07 19.28 -10.34
CA THR A 312 -6.92 18.73 -11.08
C THR A 312 -7.00 17.21 -11.19
N LEU A 313 -7.35 16.52 -10.09
CA LEU A 313 -7.33 15.05 -10.04
C LEU A 313 -8.63 14.41 -10.54
N ASP A 314 -9.75 15.13 -10.50
CA ASP A 314 -11.04 14.68 -11.00
C ASP A 314 -11.81 15.80 -11.72
N PRO A 315 -11.27 16.33 -12.84
CA PRO A 315 -11.89 17.44 -13.58
C PRO A 315 -13.28 17.09 -14.11
N LEU A 316 -13.54 15.81 -14.35
CA LEU A 316 -14.80 15.31 -14.88
C LEU A 316 -15.80 14.89 -13.79
N ARG A 317 -15.46 15.05 -12.50
CA ARG A 317 -16.32 14.66 -11.37
C ARG A 317 -16.81 13.22 -11.49
N THR A 318 -15.91 12.29 -11.79
CA THR A 318 -16.26 10.90 -12.07
C THR A 318 -16.31 10.09 -10.77
N PRO A 319 -17.45 9.48 -10.40
CA PRO A 319 -17.52 8.60 -9.23
C PRO A 319 -16.44 7.50 -9.28
N GLY A 320 -15.82 7.25 -8.13
CA GLY A 320 -14.72 6.27 -8.00
C GLY A 320 -13.36 6.74 -8.52
N ARG A 321 -13.25 7.96 -9.06
CA ARG A 321 -11.95 8.53 -9.49
C ARG A 321 -11.09 8.97 -8.31
N LEU A 322 -11.60 9.89 -7.49
CA LEU A 322 -10.82 10.57 -6.46
C LEU A 322 -11.25 10.16 -5.06
N THR A 323 -10.26 9.91 -4.21
CA THR A 323 -10.43 9.67 -2.78
C THR A 323 -9.58 10.63 -1.98
N LEU A 324 -10.16 11.24 -0.97
CA LEU A 324 -9.47 12.12 -0.02
C LEU A 324 -9.24 11.36 1.28
N VAL A 325 -7.99 11.24 1.68
CA VAL A 325 -7.57 10.46 2.85
C VAL A 325 -7.19 11.42 3.96
N ALA A 326 -8.10 11.62 4.91
CA ALA A 326 -7.97 12.59 5.99
C ALA A 326 -7.10 12.07 7.13
N ARG A 327 -6.03 12.81 7.47
CA ARG A 327 -5.09 12.47 8.55
C ARG A 327 -4.84 13.64 9.50
N PHE A 328 -5.84 14.00 10.30
CA PHE A 328 -5.83 15.25 11.05
C PHE A 328 -5.23 15.12 12.45
N GLY A 329 -5.38 13.95 13.06
CA GLY A 329 -5.13 13.73 14.48
C GLY A 329 -6.40 14.00 15.28
N ALA A 330 -6.62 13.22 16.33
CA ALA A 330 -7.82 13.29 17.18
C ALA A 330 -8.09 14.69 17.72
N GLY A 331 -7.04 15.46 18.06
CA GLY A 331 -7.16 16.82 18.58
C GLY A 331 -7.38 17.91 17.52
N ARG A 332 -7.32 17.58 16.23
CA ARG A 332 -7.44 18.57 15.12
C ARG A 332 -8.43 18.18 14.03
N VAL A 333 -9.05 17.01 14.11
CA VAL A 333 -9.99 16.50 13.09
C VAL A 333 -11.19 17.41 12.85
N GLY A 334 -11.56 18.27 13.80
CA GLY A 334 -12.57 19.31 13.58
C GLY A 334 -12.29 20.24 12.39
N ALA A 335 -11.01 20.45 12.01
CA ALA A 335 -10.64 21.24 10.84
C ALA A 335 -11.02 20.57 9.49
N LEU A 336 -11.47 19.31 9.50
CA LEU A 336 -11.97 18.60 8.32
C LEU A 336 -13.35 19.12 7.87
N ALA A 337 -14.18 19.60 8.80
CA ALA A 337 -15.56 20.00 8.51
C ALA A 337 -15.72 21.02 7.36
N PRO A 338 -14.98 22.14 7.30
CA PRO A 338 -15.10 23.08 6.17
C PRO A 338 -14.68 22.46 4.83
N LEU A 339 -13.72 21.51 4.84
CA LEU A 339 -13.24 20.86 3.63
C LEU A 339 -14.30 19.91 3.05
N VAL A 340 -14.97 19.12 3.89
CA VAL A 340 -16.06 18.23 3.46
C VAL A 340 -17.20 19.03 2.83
N ARG A 341 -17.64 20.10 3.51
CA ARG A 341 -18.71 20.98 2.99
C ARG A 341 -18.34 21.59 1.66
N GLU A 342 -17.09 22.03 1.48
CA GLU A 342 -16.65 22.59 0.21
C GLU A 342 -16.67 21.55 -0.91
N VAL A 343 -16.06 20.39 -0.69
CA VAL A 343 -16.00 19.35 -1.72
C VAL A 343 -17.41 18.91 -2.15
N ARG A 344 -18.32 18.76 -1.17
CA ARG A 344 -19.74 18.50 -1.42
C ARG A 344 -20.40 19.61 -2.24
N ARG A 345 -20.22 20.87 -1.84
CA ARG A 345 -20.78 22.04 -2.53
C ARG A 345 -20.24 22.18 -3.97
N ALA A 346 -18.97 21.85 -4.19
CA ALA A 346 -18.34 21.88 -5.50
C ALA A 346 -18.75 20.70 -6.43
N GLY A 347 -19.49 19.74 -5.90
CA GLY A 347 -20.08 18.62 -6.65
C GLY A 347 -19.08 17.51 -7.00
N TYR A 348 -17.96 17.38 -6.29
CA TYR A 348 -17.03 16.28 -6.53
C TYR A 348 -17.49 15.01 -5.78
N PRO A 349 -17.69 13.88 -6.47
CA PRO A 349 -18.14 12.63 -5.85
C PRO A 349 -16.97 11.86 -5.22
N VAL A 350 -16.22 12.53 -4.34
CA VAL A 350 -15.07 11.93 -3.69
C VAL A 350 -15.50 10.91 -2.65
N LEU A 351 -14.68 9.88 -2.48
CA LEU A 351 -14.70 9.05 -1.28
C LEU A 351 -13.85 9.70 -0.19
N TRP A 352 -14.30 9.64 1.06
CA TRP A 352 -13.49 10.02 2.22
C TRP A 352 -13.02 8.77 2.96
N LEU A 353 -11.70 8.63 3.14
CA LEU A 353 -11.11 7.64 4.05
C LEU A 353 -10.51 8.33 5.27
N CYS A 354 -10.67 7.71 6.43
CA CYS A 354 -9.96 8.12 7.64
C CYS A 354 -8.59 7.44 7.68
N ASP A 355 -7.52 8.24 7.77
CA ASP A 355 -6.20 7.81 8.19
C ASP A 355 -5.94 8.32 9.62
N PRO A 356 -6.37 7.57 10.65
CA PRO A 356 -6.22 7.95 12.04
C PRO A 356 -4.79 7.73 12.55
N MET A 357 -3.86 7.31 11.68
CA MET A 357 -2.53 6.90 12.08
C MET A 357 -1.57 8.08 12.05
N HIS A 358 -1.44 8.71 10.89
CA HIS A 358 -0.38 9.69 10.69
C HIS A 358 -0.67 11.00 11.44
N GLY A 359 -1.94 11.32 11.69
CA GLY A 359 -2.39 12.46 12.51
C GLY A 359 -1.96 12.40 13.97
N ASN A 360 -1.78 11.19 14.51
CA ASN A 360 -1.60 10.89 15.93
C ASN A 360 -0.20 10.36 16.27
N GLY A 361 0.81 10.70 15.47
CA GLY A 361 2.19 10.38 15.78
C GLY A 361 2.72 11.19 16.96
N GLU A 362 3.27 10.51 17.96
CA GLU A 362 3.93 11.11 19.12
C GLU A 362 5.27 10.43 19.42
N ARG A 363 5.94 10.86 20.48
CA ARG A 363 7.18 10.24 20.97
C ARG A 363 7.04 9.91 22.45
N THR A 364 7.56 8.75 22.86
CA THR A 364 7.71 8.40 24.28
C THR A 364 8.72 9.32 24.96
N ALA A 365 8.83 9.23 26.29
CA ALA A 365 9.83 9.98 27.06
C ALA A 365 11.26 9.74 26.56
N ASP A 366 11.57 8.52 26.12
CA ASP A 366 12.87 8.12 25.58
C ASP A 366 13.03 8.44 24.07
N GLY A 367 12.08 9.18 23.49
CA GLY A 367 12.15 9.66 22.11
C GLY A 367 11.73 8.67 21.03
N LEU A 368 11.31 7.44 21.41
CA LEU A 368 10.79 6.43 20.50
C LEU A 368 9.46 6.92 19.90
N LYS A 369 9.30 6.83 18.57
CA LYS A 369 8.01 7.18 17.95
C LYS A 369 6.94 6.18 18.37
N THR A 370 5.74 6.66 18.64
CA THR A 370 4.58 5.80 18.91
C THR A 370 3.30 6.50 18.44
N ARG A 371 2.17 5.80 18.59
CA ARG A 371 0.81 6.32 18.44
C ARG A 371 -0.02 5.69 19.55
N ARG A 372 -0.95 6.45 20.14
CA ARG A 372 -1.87 5.90 21.13
C ARG A 372 -3.15 5.39 20.46
N LEU A 373 -3.55 4.18 20.85
CA LEU A 373 -4.74 3.53 20.31
C LEU A 373 -6.03 4.33 20.58
N ASP A 374 -6.15 4.98 21.74
CA ASP A 374 -7.31 5.80 22.10
C ASP A 374 -7.46 7.03 21.20
N ALA A 375 -6.35 7.70 20.88
CA ALA A 375 -6.34 8.80 19.91
C ALA A 375 -6.76 8.32 18.51
N ILE A 376 -6.24 7.16 18.07
CA ILE A 376 -6.62 6.55 16.79
C ILE A 376 -8.14 6.31 16.74
N MET A 377 -8.70 5.63 17.75
CA MET A 377 -10.14 5.35 17.84
C MET A 377 -10.98 6.63 17.92
N SER A 378 -10.50 7.65 18.64
CA SER A 378 -11.18 8.94 18.75
C SER A 378 -11.21 9.70 17.42
N GLU A 379 -10.14 9.65 16.62
CA GLU A 379 -10.15 10.27 15.29
C GLU A 379 -11.12 9.56 14.35
N ILE A 380 -11.20 8.22 14.37
CA ILE A 380 -12.15 7.46 13.56
C ILE A 380 -13.59 7.89 13.85
N ARG A 381 -13.97 7.92 15.13
CA ARG A 381 -15.34 8.29 15.53
C ARG A 381 -15.69 9.71 15.06
N GLN A 382 -14.82 10.68 15.37
CA GLN A 382 -15.04 12.08 14.98
C GLN A 382 -15.04 12.28 13.47
N PHE A 383 -14.20 11.55 12.74
CA PHE A 383 -14.20 11.59 11.27
C PHE A 383 -15.56 11.15 10.71
N VAL A 384 -16.14 10.06 11.23
CA VAL A 384 -17.45 9.58 10.76
C VAL A 384 -18.51 10.65 11.01
N GLU A 385 -18.56 11.22 12.22
CA GLU A 385 -19.48 12.30 12.58
C GLU A 385 -19.35 13.49 11.60
N ILE A 386 -18.14 14.02 11.44
CA ILE A 386 -17.87 15.21 10.62
C ILE A 386 -18.18 14.98 9.13
N VAL A 387 -17.79 13.83 8.58
CA VAL A 387 -18.00 13.54 7.15
C VAL A 387 -19.48 13.30 6.87
N SER A 388 -20.19 12.56 7.73
CA SER A 388 -21.62 12.31 7.60
C SER A 388 -22.44 13.60 7.74
N GLU A 389 -22.19 14.43 8.76
CA GLU A 389 -22.86 15.72 8.93
C GLU A 389 -22.55 16.71 7.80
N GLY A 390 -21.34 16.64 7.23
CA GLY A 390 -20.94 17.43 6.06
C GLY A 390 -21.56 16.95 4.74
N GLY A 391 -22.29 15.83 4.73
CA GLY A 391 -22.87 15.23 3.53
C GLY A 391 -21.84 14.62 2.58
N GLY A 392 -20.65 14.27 3.08
CA GLY A 392 -19.62 13.55 2.35
C GLY A 392 -19.84 12.04 2.37
N VAL A 393 -19.23 11.32 1.42
CA VAL A 393 -19.28 9.85 1.40
C VAL A 393 -18.22 9.29 2.34
N CYS A 394 -18.64 8.90 3.54
CA CYS A 394 -17.83 8.21 4.53
C CYS A 394 -17.53 6.78 4.06
N ALA A 395 -16.39 6.58 3.40
CA ALA A 395 -16.15 5.39 2.59
C ALA A 395 -15.33 4.32 3.30
N GLY A 396 -14.44 4.66 4.22
CA GLY A 396 -13.63 3.65 4.89
C GLY A 396 -12.43 4.12 5.69
N LEU A 397 -11.54 3.16 5.94
CA LEU A 397 -10.33 3.33 6.74
C LEU A 397 -9.05 3.13 5.93
N HIS A 398 -8.01 3.83 6.34
CA HIS A 398 -6.64 3.74 5.85
C HIS A 398 -5.70 3.53 7.04
N LEU A 399 -5.20 2.30 7.23
CA LEU A 399 -4.44 1.90 8.41
C LEU A 399 -3.02 1.44 8.08
N GLU A 400 -2.09 1.73 9.00
CA GLU A 400 -0.79 1.06 9.04
C GLU A 400 -0.86 -0.05 10.09
N SER A 401 -0.75 -1.30 9.63
CA SER A 401 -0.97 -2.49 10.46
C SER A 401 -0.04 -3.63 10.04
N SER A 402 0.23 -4.52 10.99
CA SER A 402 1.09 -5.68 10.83
C SER A 402 0.33 -6.94 11.28
N PRO A 403 0.42 -8.06 10.54
CA PRO A 403 -0.13 -9.33 10.99
C PRO A 403 0.71 -9.97 12.11
N TYR A 404 1.90 -9.42 12.40
CA TYR A 404 2.81 -9.93 13.41
C TYR A 404 2.53 -9.32 14.78
N ASP A 405 2.94 -10.06 15.82
CA ASP A 405 2.91 -9.60 17.19
C ASP A 405 4.01 -8.55 17.43
N ILE A 406 3.62 -7.28 17.33
CA ILE A 406 4.50 -6.12 17.48
C ILE A 406 3.98 -5.18 18.57
N ALA A 407 4.90 -4.46 19.20
CA ALA A 407 4.64 -3.46 20.23
C ALA A 407 5.15 -2.10 19.75
N GLU A 408 4.54 -1.56 18.68
CA GLU A 408 4.94 -0.27 18.10
C GLU A 408 4.01 0.87 18.54
N CYS A 409 2.72 0.60 18.71
CA CYS A 409 1.72 1.54 19.23
C CYS A 409 1.40 1.24 20.70
N ASP A 410 1.05 2.29 21.45
CA ASP A 410 0.64 2.19 22.86
C ASP A 410 -0.87 1.92 22.98
N GLY A 411 -1.25 0.96 23.83
CA GLY A 411 -2.64 0.57 24.10
C GLY A 411 -2.94 -0.92 23.84
N ALA A 412 -4.13 -1.34 24.29
CA ALA A 412 -4.57 -2.75 24.27
C ALA A 412 -3.61 -3.73 24.97
N GLY A 413 -2.96 -3.29 26.05
CA GLY A 413 -1.99 -4.09 26.82
C GLY A 413 -0.57 -4.08 26.25
N TYR A 414 -0.31 -3.35 25.16
CA TYR A 414 1.03 -3.16 24.59
C TYR A 414 1.57 -1.78 24.93
N THR A 415 2.86 -1.71 25.19
CA THR A 415 3.61 -0.47 25.39
C THR A 415 4.84 -0.49 24.47
N PRO A 416 5.10 0.59 23.72
CA PRO A 416 6.23 0.64 22.80
C PRO A 416 7.57 0.64 23.53
N VAL A 417 8.41 -0.35 23.24
CA VAL A 417 9.77 -0.47 23.80
C VAL A 417 10.76 -0.81 22.68
N PRO A 418 11.98 -0.24 22.68
CA PRO A 418 13.01 -0.66 21.74
C PRO A 418 13.32 -2.15 21.90
N GLY A 419 13.40 -2.89 20.79
CA GLY A 419 13.74 -4.31 20.82
C GLY A 419 12.99 -5.12 19.76
N PRO A 420 12.99 -6.46 19.87
CA PRO A 420 12.41 -7.36 18.86
C PRO A 420 10.93 -7.12 18.56
N GLY A 421 10.17 -6.52 19.48
CA GLY A 421 8.77 -6.17 19.29
C GLY A 421 8.54 -4.85 18.52
N TYR A 422 9.56 -4.00 18.38
CA TYR A 422 9.49 -2.73 17.65
C TYR A 422 10.34 -2.83 16.39
N THR A 423 9.72 -3.22 15.27
CA THR A 423 10.44 -3.63 14.05
C THR A 423 10.29 -2.64 12.89
N THR A 424 9.38 -1.68 13.00
CA THR A 424 9.21 -0.64 11.97
C THR A 424 10.45 0.22 11.80
N LEU A 425 10.78 0.45 10.53
CA LEU A 425 11.86 1.34 10.11
C LEU A 425 11.38 2.77 9.84
N CYS A 426 10.07 3.03 9.99
CA CYS A 426 9.48 4.32 9.65
C CYS A 426 8.52 4.79 10.75
N ASP A 427 7.23 4.46 10.63
CA ASP A 427 6.21 4.85 11.60
C ASP A 427 5.57 3.60 12.26
N PRO A 428 5.12 3.74 13.53
CA PRO A 428 4.49 2.67 14.31
C PRO A 428 3.24 2.07 13.69
N ARG A 429 3.19 0.75 13.51
CA ARG A 429 2.04 0.01 12.99
C ARG A 429 1.20 -0.55 14.14
N LEU A 430 -0.10 -0.71 13.90
CA LEU A 430 -0.95 -1.50 14.79
C LEU A 430 -0.65 -2.97 14.61
N ASN A 431 -0.48 -3.71 15.72
CA ASN A 431 -0.61 -5.16 15.65
C ASN A 431 -2.07 -5.57 15.36
N LEU A 432 -2.32 -6.86 15.14
CA LEU A 432 -3.64 -7.36 14.77
C LEU A 432 -4.72 -6.99 15.81
N LEU A 433 -4.43 -7.13 17.12
CA LEU A 433 -5.40 -6.82 18.18
C LEU A 433 -5.78 -5.33 18.18
N GLN A 434 -4.77 -4.46 18.09
CA GLN A 434 -4.96 -3.02 18.03
C GLN A 434 -5.70 -2.59 16.74
N ALA A 435 -5.42 -3.24 15.60
CA ALA A 435 -6.12 -2.98 14.34
C ALA A 435 -7.58 -3.43 14.38
N VAL A 436 -7.88 -4.56 15.03
CA VAL A 436 -9.26 -4.99 15.29
C VAL A 436 -10.00 -3.98 16.17
N ALA A 437 -9.36 -3.50 17.24
CA ALA A 437 -9.93 -2.45 18.09
C ALA A 437 -10.21 -1.17 17.31
N ALA A 438 -9.25 -0.69 16.52
CA ALA A 438 -9.41 0.51 15.69
C ALA A 438 -10.56 0.36 14.67
N THR A 439 -10.60 -0.76 13.94
CA THR A 439 -11.65 -1.00 12.93
C THR A 439 -13.04 -1.15 13.55
N ALA A 440 -13.17 -1.64 14.79
CA ALA A 440 -14.45 -1.73 15.49
C ALA A 440 -15.10 -0.37 15.79
N TYR A 441 -14.32 0.72 15.78
CA TYR A 441 -14.80 2.10 15.92
C TYR A 441 -15.31 2.71 14.62
N TRP A 442 -15.12 2.04 13.48
CA TRP A 442 -15.80 2.42 12.24
C TRP A 442 -17.26 1.98 12.28
N ARG A 443 -18.14 2.89 12.67
CA ARG A 443 -19.59 2.67 12.76
C ARG A 443 -20.31 3.74 11.97
N LEU A 444 -20.90 3.36 10.83
CA LEU A 444 -21.73 4.29 10.09
C LEU A 444 -23.11 4.42 10.78
N PRO A 445 -23.73 5.61 10.77
CA PRO A 445 -25.13 5.74 11.17
C PRO A 445 -25.99 4.72 10.43
N ALA A 446 -26.99 4.14 11.11
CA ALA A 446 -27.96 3.29 10.45
C ALA A 446 -28.55 4.06 9.26
N LEU A 447 -28.64 3.41 8.10
CA LEU A 447 -29.43 3.94 7.00
C LEU A 447 -30.86 4.06 7.51
N GLU A 448 -31.32 5.28 7.83
CA GLU A 448 -32.75 5.51 7.94
C GLU A 448 -33.34 5.09 6.60
N ALA A 449 -34.19 4.05 6.63
CA ALA A 449 -34.91 3.63 5.46
C ALA A 449 -35.70 4.84 4.97
N ALA A 450 -35.30 5.40 3.82
CA ALA A 450 -36.08 6.40 3.14
C ALA A 450 -37.45 5.76 2.86
N ALA A 451 -38.44 6.17 3.65
CA ALA A 451 -39.83 5.76 3.53
C ALA A 451 -40.50 6.44 2.34
#